data_AF-A0AAT9E8D9-F1
#
_entry.id   AF-A0AAT9E8D9-F1
#
_cell.length_a   1.000
_cell.length_b   1.000
_cell.length_c   1.000
_cell.angle_alpha   90.00
_cell.angle_beta   90.00
_cell.angle_gamma   90.00
#
_symmetry.space_group_name_H-M   'P 1'
#
loop_
_entity.id
_entity.type
_entity.pdbx_description
1 polymer ?
#
loop_
_entity_poly.entity_id
_entity_poly.type
_entity_poly.pdbx_seq_one_letter_code
_entity_poly.pdbx_strand_id
1 'polypeptide(L)'
;MGVKIKGIKEAQRRLDAVVEDVRTRKAVRAIKTALFIIGKEAALMTPIGKTSVLINSQYQDTPVVNGTRITGRIGYSANYAVYVHNASGILKGLPRPKSQGGGNYWDPSGEPKFLTKAAEKTRRQVDEIIRKEMML
;
A
#
# COMPACT_ATOMS: atom_id res chain seq x y z
N MET A 1 47.15 -32.24 -15.12
CA MET A 1 47.32 -30.93 -14.46
C MET A 1 45.95 -30.36 -14.14
N GLY A 2 45.62 -30.18 -12.85
CA GLY A 2 44.36 -29.55 -12.44
C GLY A 2 44.48 -28.03 -12.51
N VAL A 3 43.60 -27.37 -13.26
CA VAL A 3 43.56 -25.90 -13.35
C VAL A 3 43.08 -25.34 -12.01
N LYS A 4 43.90 -24.53 -11.33
CA LYS A 4 43.47 -23.78 -10.13
C LYS A 4 42.58 -22.62 -10.56
N ILE A 5 41.27 -22.76 -10.39
CA ILE A 5 40.31 -21.69 -10.63
C ILE A 5 40.44 -20.67 -9.49
N LYS A 6 40.83 -19.43 -9.83
CA LYS A 6 40.90 -18.30 -8.90
C LYS A 6 39.63 -17.46 -9.03
N GLY A 7 39.16 -16.86 -7.93
CA GLY A 7 38.05 -15.90 -7.97
C GLY A 7 36.66 -16.43 -7.60
N ILE A 8 36.46 -17.74 -7.40
CA ILE A 8 35.15 -18.31 -7.00
C ILE A 8 34.64 -17.69 -5.69
N LYS A 9 35.51 -17.58 -4.67
CA LYS A 9 35.15 -16.96 -3.38
C LYS A 9 34.76 -15.49 -3.51
N GLU A 10 35.38 -14.78 -4.45
CA GLU A 10 35.05 -13.37 -4.71
C GLU A 10 33.70 -13.24 -5.43
N ALA A 11 33.44 -14.10 -6.41
CA ALA A 11 32.15 -14.17 -7.08
C ALA A 11 31.01 -14.52 -6.11
N GLN A 12 31.23 -15.48 -5.20
CA GLN A 12 30.28 -15.84 -4.14
C GLN A 12 29.95 -14.64 -3.24
N ARG A 13 30.97 -13.95 -2.72
CA ARG A 13 30.77 -12.75 -1.87
C ARG A 13 29.99 -11.64 -2.58
N ARG A 14 30.28 -11.40 -3.86
CA ARG A 14 29.56 -10.39 -4.65
C ARG A 14 28.11 -10.79 -4.90
N LEU A 15 27.88 -12.07 -5.18
CA LEU A 15 26.52 -12.59 -5.34
C LEU A 15 25.72 -12.44 -4.04
N ASP A 16 26.30 -12.82 -2.90
CA ASP A 16 25.67 -12.70 -1.58
C ASP A 16 25.31 -11.23 -1.29
N ALA A 17 26.22 -10.30 -1.58
CA ALA A 17 25.97 -8.87 -1.41
C ALA A 17 24.81 -8.35 -2.28
N VAL A 18 24.70 -8.81 -3.53
CA VAL A 18 23.59 -8.47 -4.43
C VAL A 18 22.27 -9.05 -3.90
N VAL A 19 22.27 -10.30 -3.46
CA VAL A 19 21.08 -10.96 -2.91
C VAL A 19 20.58 -10.24 -1.66
N GLU A 20 21.49 -9.88 -0.74
CA GLU A 20 21.14 -9.17 0.48
C GLU A 20 20.62 -7.76 0.20
N ASP A 21 21.22 -7.04 -0.75
CA ASP A 21 20.71 -5.73 -1.19
C ASP A 21 19.28 -5.81 -1.73
N VAL A 22 19.03 -6.78 -2.62
CA VAL A 22 17.70 -6.99 -3.18
C VAL A 22 16.68 -7.32 -2.08
N ARG A 23 17.02 -8.24 -1.17
CA ARG A 23 16.10 -8.71 -0.12
C ARG A 23 15.77 -7.64 0.90
N THR A 24 16.79 -6.95 1.42
CA THR A 24 16.64 -6.09 2.60
C THR A 24 16.33 -4.65 2.25
N ARG A 25 16.86 -4.14 1.13
CA ARG A 25 16.73 -2.72 0.76
C ARG A 25 15.74 -2.54 -0.38
N LYS A 26 16.01 -3.13 -1.54
CA LYS A 26 15.20 -2.89 -2.74
C LYS A 26 13.77 -3.39 -2.56
N ALA A 27 13.61 -4.62 -2.07
CA ALA A 27 12.28 -5.24 -2.00
C ALA A 27 11.43 -4.64 -0.88
N VAL A 28 12.02 -4.31 0.27
CA VAL A 28 11.33 -3.58 1.34
C VAL A 28 10.89 -2.19 0.86
N ARG A 29 11.77 -1.47 0.14
CA ARG A 29 11.43 -0.16 -0.44
C ARG A 29 10.31 -0.28 -1.48
N ALA A 30 10.37 -1.27 -2.35
CA ALA A 30 9.33 -1.55 -3.35
C ALA A 30 7.96 -1.73 -2.70
N ILE A 31 7.87 -2.53 -1.64
CA ILE A 31 6.61 -2.73 -0.91
C ILE A 31 6.15 -1.43 -0.24
N LYS A 32 7.05 -0.69 0.40
CA LYS A 32 6.69 0.60 1.04
C LYS A 32 6.14 1.60 0.01
N THR A 33 6.78 1.71 -1.15
CA THR A 33 6.32 2.62 -2.21
C THR A 33 4.99 2.16 -2.82
N ALA A 34 4.79 0.84 -2.98
CA ALA A 34 3.52 0.28 -3.41
C ALA A 34 2.38 0.62 -2.42
N LEU A 35 2.59 0.40 -1.12
CA LEU A 35 1.63 0.77 -0.07
C LEU A 35 1.31 2.27 -0.10
N PHE A 36 2.31 3.11 -0.35
CA PHE A 36 2.13 4.56 -0.44
C PHE A 36 1.24 4.97 -1.62
N ILE A 37 1.43 4.36 -2.79
CA ILE A 37 0.58 4.59 -3.98
C ILE A 37 -0.86 4.17 -3.68
N ILE A 38 -1.06 2.96 -3.14
CA ILE A 38 -2.38 2.45 -2.78
C ILE A 38 -3.04 3.36 -1.74
N GLY A 39 -2.29 3.79 -0.73
CA GLY A 39 -2.80 4.65 0.35
C GLY A 39 -3.23 6.03 -0.13
N LYS A 40 -2.47 6.62 -1.04
CA LYS A 40 -2.85 7.89 -1.70
C LYS A 40 -4.17 7.74 -2.45
N GLU A 41 -4.31 6.72 -3.27
CA GLU A 41 -5.55 6.50 -4.02
C GLU A 41 -6.72 6.19 -3.07
N ALA A 42 -6.49 5.38 -2.04
CA ALA A 42 -7.49 5.04 -1.04
C ALA A 42 -7.96 6.28 -0.27
N ALA A 43 -7.05 7.21 0.07
CA ALA A 43 -7.38 8.46 0.75
C ALA A 43 -8.31 9.34 -0.10
N LEU A 44 -8.07 9.42 -1.42
CA LEU A 44 -8.96 10.13 -2.35
C LEU A 44 -10.37 9.51 -2.41
N MET A 45 -10.45 8.19 -2.28
CA MET A 45 -11.71 7.44 -2.28
C MET A 45 -12.38 7.35 -0.90
N THR A 46 -11.73 7.83 0.16
CA THR A 46 -12.25 7.69 1.53
C THR A 46 -13.31 8.75 1.81
N PRO A 47 -14.52 8.36 2.27
CA PRO A 47 -15.55 9.32 2.64
C PRO A 47 -15.13 10.21 3.81
N ILE A 48 -15.42 11.50 3.71
CA ILE A 48 -15.10 12.46 4.77
C ILE A 48 -16.38 12.80 5.57
N GLY A 49 -16.31 12.53 6.87
CA GLY A 49 -17.34 12.85 7.85
C GLY A 49 -17.06 14.15 8.60
N LYS A 50 -17.95 14.50 9.55
CA LYS A 50 -17.82 15.69 10.40
C LYS A 50 -16.43 15.87 11.03
N THR A 51 -15.83 14.78 11.49
CA THR A 51 -14.59 14.80 12.29
C THR A 51 -13.36 14.42 11.48
N SER A 52 -13.51 14.03 10.20
CA SER A 52 -12.42 13.50 9.35
C SER A 52 -11.63 12.34 9.97
N VAL A 53 -12.15 11.70 11.03
CA VAL A 53 -11.44 10.64 11.77
C VAL A 53 -11.11 9.47 10.85
N LEU A 54 -12.02 9.10 9.94
CA LEU A 54 -11.78 7.99 9.03
C LEU A 54 -10.53 8.23 8.19
N ILE A 55 -10.50 9.30 7.38
CA ILE A 55 -9.34 9.58 6.52
C ILE A 55 -8.04 9.77 7.31
N ASN A 56 -8.11 10.41 8.49
CA ASN A 56 -6.96 10.65 9.36
C ASN A 56 -6.47 9.39 10.11
N SER A 57 -7.24 8.30 10.08
CA SER A 57 -6.88 7.03 10.71
C SER A 57 -6.13 6.08 9.77
N GLN A 58 -5.81 6.49 8.54
CA GLN A 58 -5.06 5.66 7.61
C GLN A 58 -3.65 5.39 8.18
N TYR A 59 -3.23 4.13 8.15
CA TYR A 59 -1.91 3.71 8.59
C TYR A 59 -1.27 2.77 7.57
N GLN A 60 0.06 2.72 7.58
CA GLN A 60 0.86 1.77 6.82
C GLN A 60 1.86 1.13 7.78
N ASP A 61 1.87 -0.19 7.83
CA ASP A 61 2.83 -0.94 8.64
C ASP A 61 4.18 -0.98 7.93
N THR A 62 5.25 -0.97 8.73
CA THR A 62 6.60 -1.29 8.24
C THR A 62 6.59 -2.70 7.64
N PRO A 63 7.05 -2.89 6.39
CA PRO A 63 7.05 -4.21 5.78
C PRO A 63 7.84 -5.22 6.61
N VAL A 64 7.21 -6.35 6.93
CA VAL A 64 7.83 -7.44 7.67
C VAL A 64 8.47 -8.42 6.70
N VAL A 65 9.76 -8.71 6.91
CA VAL A 65 10.52 -9.68 6.10
C VAL A 65 10.53 -11.03 6.82
N ASN A 66 9.87 -12.02 6.23
CA ASN A 66 9.78 -13.39 6.72
C ASN A 66 10.41 -14.34 5.70
N GLY A 67 11.73 -14.51 5.79
CA GLY A 67 12.49 -15.29 4.81
C GLY A 67 12.38 -14.66 3.42
N THR A 68 11.76 -15.36 2.48
CA THR A 68 11.55 -14.89 1.10
C THR A 68 10.27 -14.09 0.91
N ARG A 69 9.40 -14.01 1.94
CA ARG A 69 8.13 -13.27 1.86
C ARG A 69 8.26 -11.92 2.56
N ILE A 70 7.97 -10.85 1.83
CA ILE A 70 7.81 -9.51 2.42
C ILE A 70 6.32 -9.20 2.48
N THR A 71 5.83 -8.81 3.65
CA THR A 71 4.42 -8.48 3.86
C THR A 71 4.31 -7.03 4.33
N GLY A 72 3.64 -6.20 3.54
CA GLY A 72 3.21 -4.86 3.91
C GLY A 72 1.72 -4.82 4.22
N ARG A 73 1.29 -3.91 5.08
CA ARG A 73 -0.14 -3.70 5.38
C ARG A 73 -0.47 -2.22 5.32
N ILE A 74 -1.67 -1.94 4.83
CA ILE A 74 -2.28 -0.62 4.85
C ILE A 74 -3.72 -0.80 5.33
N GLY A 75 -4.21 0.14 6.13
CA GLY A 75 -5.55 0.06 6.69
C GLY A 75 -5.97 1.37 7.33
N TYR A 76 -7.06 1.29 8.08
CA TYR A 76 -7.62 2.40 8.83
C TYR A 76 -7.84 1.94 10.27
N SER A 77 -7.34 2.70 11.24
CA SER A 77 -7.46 2.35 12.66
C SER A 77 -8.81 2.73 13.27
N ALA A 78 -9.65 3.50 12.56
CA ALA A 78 -11.01 3.76 13.01
C ALA A 78 -11.82 2.46 13.05
N ASN A 79 -12.35 2.10 14.22
CA ASN A 79 -13.13 0.86 14.43
C ASN A 79 -14.31 0.69 13.46
N TYR A 80 -14.89 1.81 13.01
CA TYR A 80 -16.02 1.80 12.08
C TYR A 80 -15.63 1.74 10.60
N ALA A 81 -14.32 1.78 10.28
CA ALA A 81 -13.82 1.82 8.91
C ALA A 81 -14.29 0.63 8.08
N VAL A 82 -14.36 -0.56 8.67
CA VAL A 82 -14.83 -1.78 7.97
C VAL A 82 -16.29 -1.66 7.54
N TYR A 83 -17.15 -1.05 8.37
CA TYR A 83 -18.57 -0.86 8.04
C TYR A 83 -18.74 0.17 6.94
N VAL A 84 -17.98 1.28 6.99
CA VAL A 84 -18.00 2.29 5.93
C VAL A 84 -17.43 1.69 4.64
N HIS A 85 -16.33 0.95 4.71
CA HIS A 85 -15.74 0.28 3.55
C HIS A 85 -16.72 -0.68 2.86
N ASN A 86 -17.51 -1.42 3.65
CA ASN A 86 -18.44 -2.42 3.13
C ASN A 86 -19.85 -1.89 2.83
N ALA A 87 -20.16 -0.65 3.19
CA ALA A 87 -21.46 -0.07 2.91
C ALA A 87 -21.73 -0.02 1.40
N SER A 88 -22.98 -0.27 1.00
CA SER A 88 -23.39 -0.40 -0.40
C SER A 88 -23.26 0.87 -1.24
N GLY A 89 -23.06 2.03 -0.60
CA GLY A 89 -22.99 3.32 -1.28
C GLY A 89 -24.32 3.86 -1.79
N ILE A 90 -25.45 3.22 -1.45
CA ILE A 90 -26.79 3.60 -1.92
C ILE A 90 -27.12 5.07 -1.60
N LEU A 91 -26.59 5.61 -0.51
CA LEU A 91 -26.83 7.00 -0.10
C LEU A 91 -25.93 8.02 -0.83
N LYS A 92 -25.01 7.59 -1.70
CA LYS A 92 -24.06 8.48 -2.39
C LYS A 92 -24.77 9.62 -3.11
N GLY A 93 -24.31 10.85 -2.86
CA GLY A 93 -24.91 12.07 -3.41
C GLY A 93 -26.19 12.54 -2.70
N LEU A 94 -26.75 11.77 -1.76
CA LEU A 94 -27.91 12.22 -0.98
C LEU A 94 -27.47 13.12 0.19
N PRO A 95 -28.31 14.10 0.59
CA PRO A 95 -28.04 14.97 1.73
C PRO A 95 -27.81 14.17 3.02
N ARG A 96 -26.73 14.52 3.72
CA ARG A 96 -26.38 13.97 5.02
C ARG A 96 -26.83 14.92 6.14
N PRO A 97 -27.40 14.42 7.24
CA PRO A 97 -27.81 15.25 8.38
C PRO A 97 -26.65 16.12 8.91
N LYS A 98 -26.95 17.34 9.35
CA LYS A 98 -25.94 18.24 9.97
C LYS A 98 -25.28 17.63 11.21
N SER A 99 -26.00 16.79 11.95
CA SER A 99 -25.44 16.03 13.09
C SER A 99 -24.28 15.11 12.68
N GLN A 100 -24.28 14.62 11.43
CA GLN A 100 -23.25 13.74 10.85
C GLN A 100 -22.22 14.48 9.99
N GLY A 101 -22.23 15.82 10.00
CA GLY A 101 -21.26 16.66 9.29
C GLY A 101 -21.82 17.43 8.09
N GLY A 102 -23.11 17.26 7.77
CA GLY A 102 -23.71 17.93 6.61
C GLY A 102 -23.11 17.48 5.27
N GLY A 103 -23.38 18.23 4.21
CA GLY A 103 -23.00 17.88 2.84
C GLY A 103 -23.80 16.69 2.31
N ASN A 104 -23.27 15.99 1.32
CA ASN A 104 -23.84 14.72 0.86
C ASN A 104 -23.01 13.53 1.34
N TYR A 105 -23.64 12.36 1.42
CA TYR A 105 -22.90 11.13 1.69
C TYR A 105 -21.93 10.83 0.54
N TRP A 106 -20.73 10.38 0.92
CA TRP A 106 -19.68 9.96 -0.01
C TRP A 106 -19.11 11.09 -0.89
N ASP A 107 -19.46 12.35 -0.66
CA ASP A 107 -18.83 13.46 -1.38
C ASP A 107 -17.41 13.77 -0.87
N PRO A 108 -16.52 14.32 -1.71
CA PRO A 108 -16.71 14.53 -3.16
C PRO A 108 -16.40 13.29 -4.01
N SER A 109 -15.60 12.35 -3.50
CA SER A 109 -15.06 11.22 -4.26
C SER A 109 -15.08 9.90 -3.48
N GLY A 110 -15.83 9.86 -2.39
CA GLY A 110 -16.03 8.68 -1.57
C GLY A 110 -16.58 7.49 -2.36
N GLU A 111 -16.00 6.32 -2.14
CA GLU A 111 -16.38 5.09 -2.81
C GLU A 111 -16.56 3.94 -1.81
N PRO A 112 -17.63 3.13 -1.92
CA PRO A 112 -17.66 1.81 -1.34
C PRO A 112 -16.42 1.04 -1.74
N LYS A 113 -15.89 0.22 -0.83
CA LYS A 113 -14.68 -0.57 -1.05
C LYS A 113 -13.45 0.27 -1.38
N PHE A 114 -13.37 1.52 -0.90
CA PHE A 114 -12.32 2.49 -1.24
C PHE A 114 -10.89 1.92 -1.19
N LEU A 115 -10.53 1.11 -0.19
CA LEU A 115 -9.19 0.53 -0.09
C LEU A 115 -8.94 -0.57 -1.13
N THR A 116 -9.93 -1.41 -1.42
CA THR A 116 -9.85 -2.49 -2.41
C THR A 116 -9.81 -1.90 -3.81
N LYS A 117 -10.73 -0.98 -4.13
CA LYS A 117 -10.76 -0.27 -5.41
C LYS A 117 -9.48 0.52 -5.65
N ALA A 118 -8.90 1.14 -4.62
CA ALA A 118 -7.62 1.83 -4.74
C ALA A 118 -6.49 0.87 -5.12
N ALA A 119 -6.41 -0.31 -4.50
CA ALA A 119 -5.42 -1.32 -4.85
C ALA A 119 -5.61 -1.84 -6.29
N GLU A 120 -6.86 -2.08 -6.69
CA GLU A 120 -7.19 -2.50 -8.06
C GLU A 120 -6.83 -1.43 -9.10
N LYS A 121 -7.22 -0.18 -8.86
CA LYS A 121 -6.99 0.95 -9.77
C LYS A 121 -5.50 1.28 -9.92
N THR A 122 -4.72 1.10 -8.86
CA THR A 122 -3.28 1.39 -8.86
C THR A 122 -2.40 0.19 -9.26
N ARG A 123 -2.98 -0.97 -9.57
CA ARG A 123 -2.24 -2.22 -9.86
C ARG A 123 -1.09 -2.03 -10.85
N ARG A 124 -1.35 -1.34 -11.98
CA ARG A 124 -0.31 -1.09 -12.99
C ARG A 124 0.83 -0.22 -12.44
N GLN A 125 0.51 0.83 -11.69
CA GLN A 125 1.51 1.72 -11.09
C GLN A 125 2.33 0.99 -10.02
N VAL A 126 1.70 0.09 -9.27
CA VAL A 126 2.35 -0.78 -8.30
C VAL A 126 3.32 -1.74 -9.00
N ASP A 127 2.91 -2.40 -10.08
CA ASP A 127 3.79 -3.30 -10.85
C ASP A 127 4.98 -2.54 -11.46
N GLU A 128 4.75 -1.31 -11.95
CA GLU A 128 5.78 -0.43 -12.49
C GLU A 128 6.79 0.02 -11.43
N ILE A 129 6.33 0.44 -10.26
CA ILE A 129 7.23 0.91 -9.21
C ILE A 129 8.04 -0.23 -8.60
N ILE A 130 7.44 -1.41 -8.44
CA ILE A 130 8.16 -2.58 -7.94
C ILE A 130 9.30 -2.94 -8.90
N ARG A 131 9.01 -3.00 -10.21
CA ARG A 131 10.04 -3.26 -11.21
C ARG A 131 11.16 -2.22 -11.17
N LYS A 132 10.80 -0.93 -11.08
CA LYS A 132 11.78 0.16 -10.99
C LYS A 132 12.69 -0.01 -9.78
N GLU A 133 12.12 -0.26 -8.60
CA GLU A 133 12.88 -0.41 -7.36
C GLU A 133 13.79 -1.65 -7.37
N MET A 134 13.44 -2.71 -8.11
CA MET A 134 14.32 -3.88 -8.28
C MET A 134 15.54 -3.58 -9.16
N MET A 135 15.43 -2.61 -10.07
CA MET A 135 16.49 -2.24 -11.00
C MET A 135 17.47 -1.19 -10.46
N LEU A 136 17.10 -0.46 -9.40
CA LEU A 136 17.94 0.53 -8.71
C LEU A 136 18.96 -0.17 -7.82
#